data_AF-A0AAU5WXZ3-F1
#
_entry.id   AF-A0AAU5WXZ3-F1
#
_cell.length_a   1.000
_cell.length_b   1.000
_cell.length_c   1.000
_cell.angle_alpha   90.00
_cell.angle_beta   90.00
_cell.angle_gamma   90.00
#
_symmetry.space_group_name_H-M   'P 1'
#
loop_
_entity.id
_entity.type
_entity.pdbx_description
1 polymer ?
#
loop_
_entity_poly.entity_id
_entity_poly.type
_entity_poly.pdbx_seq_one_letter_code
_entity_poly.pdbx_strand_id
1 'polypeptide(L)'
;MSPDISGRAISPPRGAARPTSATETALARAGAGYFEWLDHVWPAAGCSHPVLLTGDLVTLNAATGEVLSSASTEGMPDGIIYKACGNRRVTACPSCAETYRRDAYQLVRSGLIGGKTIPASVAGHPAVFATFTAPSFGAVHTRHVRRHSCRDKARRTCRPDPCHARRDAERCPHGQLLACFARHERGDQALGQPLCTCCAVPSGAPCFGVTTATRGSGSLRSRR
;
A
#
# COMPACT_ATOMS: atom_id res chain seq x y z
N MET A 1 2.07 -22.78 40.14
CA MET A 1 1.83 -21.56 40.92
C MET A 1 1.95 -20.39 39.97
N SER A 2 0.82 -20.00 39.38
CA SER A 2 0.71 -18.90 38.43
C SER A 2 0.53 -17.60 39.21
N PRO A 3 1.21 -16.49 38.88
CA PRO A 3 0.81 -15.19 39.37
C PRO A 3 -0.33 -14.68 38.51
N ASP A 4 -1.45 -14.41 39.17
CA ASP A 4 -2.64 -13.74 38.65
C ASP A 4 -2.31 -12.26 38.44
N ILE A 5 -2.06 -11.84 37.19
CA ILE A 5 -1.91 -10.43 36.81
C ILE A 5 -3.26 -9.95 36.28
N SER A 6 -4.22 -9.83 37.19
CA SER A 6 -5.45 -9.10 36.93
C SER A 6 -5.11 -7.60 36.83
N GLY A 7 -5.06 -7.11 35.59
CA GLY A 7 -4.84 -5.70 35.24
C GLY A 7 -5.88 -4.80 35.89
N ARG A 8 -5.51 -4.21 37.03
CA ARG A 8 -6.32 -3.20 37.70
C ARG A 8 -6.14 -1.88 36.96
N ALA A 9 -7.19 -1.39 36.30
CA ALA A 9 -7.22 -0.03 35.77
C ALA A 9 -6.95 0.96 36.91
N ILE A 10 -5.76 1.57 36.93
CA ILE A 10 -5.37 2.56 37.94
C ILE A 10 -6.13 3.85 37.60
N SER A 11 -7.23 4.08 38.31
CA SER A 11 -7.83 5.42 38.36
C SER A 11 -6.83 6.37 39.03
N PRO A 12 -6.56 7.56 38.45
CA PRO A 12 -5.64 8.50 39.07
C PRO A 12 -6.15 8.93 40.45
N PRO A 13 -5.26 9.15 41.44
CA PRO A 13 -5.68 9.59 42.76
C PRO A 13 -6.41 10.93 42.65
N ARG A 14 -7.60 11.02 43.26
CA ARG A 14 -8.34 12.28 43.38
C ARG A 14 -7.48 13.27 44.17
N GLY A 15 -6.91 14.26 43.48
CA GLY A 15 -6.11 15.33 44.09
C GLY A 15 -4.70 15.50 43.55
N ALA A 16 -4.26 14.77 42.51
CA ALA A 16 -2.97 15.05 41.88
C ALA A 16 -2.98 16.48 41.27
N ALA A 17 -2.00 17.30 41.66
CA ALA A 17 -1.84 18.65 41.13
C ALA A 17 -1.72 18.59 39.60
N ARG A 18 -2.37 19.52 38.90
CA ARG A 18 -2.35 19.57 37.43
C ARG A 18 -0.90 19.82 36.99
N PRO A 19 -0.29 18.96 36.16
CA PRO A 19 1.08 19.16 35.72
C PRO A 19 1.18 20.52 35.01
N THR A 20 2.20 21.28 35.38
CA THR A 20 2.38 22.68 34.95
C THR A 20 3.24 22.80 33.70
N SER A 21 3.91 21.71 33.32
CA SER A 21 4.73 21.61 32.12
C SER A 21 4.42 20.36 31.29
N ALA A 22 4.78 20.41 30.00
CA ALA A 22 4.71 19.25 29.11
C ALA A 22 5.56 18.08 29.65
N THR A 23 6.70 18.37 30.28
CA THR A 23 7.60 17.39 30.90
C THR A 23 6.98 16.72 32.12
N GLU A 24 6.34 17.47 33.02
CA GLU A 24 5.61 16.90 34.16
C GLU A 24 4.40 16.08 33.70
N THR A 25 3.72 16.52 32.64
CA THR A 25 2.61 15.76 32.07
C THR A 25 3.10 14.44 31.47
N ALA A 26 4.27 14.45 30.81
CA ALA A 26 4.90 13.26 30.27
C ALA A 26 5.37 12.31 31.38
N LEU A 27 5.97 12.81 32.46
CA LEU A 27 6.40 12.01 33.62
C LEU A 27 5.22 11.45 34.40
N ALA A 28 4.14 12.22 34.58
CA ALA A 28 2.92 11.75 35.23
C ALA A 28 2.18 10.70 34.40
N ARG A 29 2.20 10.80 33.07
CA ARG A 29 1.70 9.77 32.14
C ARG A 29 2.62 8.56 32.05
N ALA A 30 3.92 8.75 32.23
CA ALA A 30 4.90 7.67 32.20
C ALA A 30 4.65 6.64 33.30
N GLY A 31 4.14 7.05 34.47
CA GLY A 31 3.59 6.15 35.50
C GLY A 31 4.51 5.00 35.93
N ALA A 32 3.94 4.01 36.63
CA ALA A 32 4.54 2.68 36.74
C ALA A 32 4.26 1.94 35.43
N GLY A 33 5.29 1.45 34.75
CA GLY A 33 5.16 0.81 33.43
C GLY A 33 5.67 1.63 32.24
N TYR A 34 6.34 2.78 32.46
CA TYR A 34 6.95 3.58 31.39
C TYR A 34 7.80 2.76 30.43
N PHE A 35 8.65 1.88 30.96
CA PHE A 35 9.53 1.05 30.13
C PHE A 35 8.76 -0.02 29.36
N GLU A 36 7.72 -0.62 29.94
CA GLU A 36 6.86 -1.58 29.23
C GLU A 36 6.07 -0.89 28.10
N TRP A 37 5.54 0.31 28.38
CA TRP A 37 4.93 1.14 27.35
C TRP A 37 5.95 1.56 26.28
N LEU A 38 7.17 1.92 26.68
CA LEU A 38 8.23 2.32 25.75
C LEU A 38 8.62 1.15 24.84
N ASP A 39 8.86 -0.03 25.40
CA ASP A 39 9.13 -1.27 24.65
C ASP A 39 7.99 -1.62 23.70
N HIS A 40 6.75 -1.32 24.11
CA HIS A 40 5.57 -1.53 23.29
C HIS A 40 5.48 -0.58 22.08
N VAL A 41 5.81 0.71 22.26
CA VAL A 41 5.77 1.71 21.16
C VAL A 41 7.05 1.77 20.34
N TRP A 42 8.17 1.26 20.87
CA TRP A 42 9.49 1.29 20.22
C TRP A 42 9.51 0.72 18.79
N PRO A 43 8.80 -0.39 18.47
CA PRO A 43 8.74 -0.92 17.11
C PRO A 43 8.16 0.04 16.07
N ALA A 44 7.40 1.06 16.49
CA ALA A 44 6.93 2.12 15.60
C ALA A 44 8.01 3.17 15.29
N ALA A 45 9.13 3.16 16.02
CA ALA A 45 10.32 3.99 15.80
C ALA A 45 10.02 5.48 15.59
N GLY A 46 9.11 6.05 16.41
CA GLY A 46 8.73 7.46 16.31
C GLY A 46 7.94 7.82 15.05
N CYS A 47 7.32 6.84 14.39
CA CYS A 47 6.40 7.07 13.27
C CYS A 47 5.25 7.99 13.69
N SER A 48 5.00 9.07 12.94
CA SER A 48 3.93 10.03 13.23
C SER A 48 2.52 9.50 12.92
N HIS A 49 2.42 8.44 12.10
CA HIS A 49 1.16 7.85 11.66
C HIS A 49 1.25 6.32 11.65
N PRO A 50 1.46 5.65 12.81
CA PRO A 50 1.64 4.21 12.84
C PRO A 50 0.41 3.45 12.34
N VAL A 51 0.62 2.29 11.73
CA VAL A 51 -0.44 1.33 11.43
C VAL A 51 -0.76 0.60 12.73
N LEU A 52 -2.03 0.61 13.11
CA LEU A 52 -2.53 -0.03 14.32
C LEU A 52 -3.04 -1.42 13.95
N LEU A 53 -2.52 -2.45 14.62
CA LEU A 53 -2.86 -3.85 14.38
C LEU A 53 -3.52 -4.45 15.62
N THR A 54 -4.53 -5.29 15.40
CA THR A 54 -5.23 -6.06 16.44
C THR A 54 -5.37 -7.50 15.99
N GLY A 55 -5.26 -8.45 16.92
CA GLY A 55 -5.52 -9.86 16.67
C GLY A 55 -4.57 -10.78 17.43
N ASP A 56 -4.48 -12.02 16.95
CA ASP A 56 -3.62 -13.03 17.55
C ASP A 56 -2.35 -13.22 16.71
N LEU A 57 -1.24 -13.30 17.43
CA LEU A 57 0.09 -13.52 16.90
C LEU A 57 0.50 -14.93 17.26
N VAL A 58 0.84 -15.73 16.25
CA VAL A 58 1.39 -17.06 16.43
C VAL A 58 2.73 -17.10 15.70
N THR A 59 3.80 -17.34 16.45
CA THR A 59 5.13 -17.56 15.89
C THR A 59 5.29 -19.06 15.68
N LEU A 60 5.57 -19.45 14.45
CA LEU A 60 5.79 -20.84 14.07
C LEU A 60 7.26 -21.08 13.75
N ASN A 61 7.74 -22.30 14.02
CA ASN A 61 8.97 -22.80 13.46
C ASN A 61 8.75 -23.04 11.96
N ALA A 62 9.51 -22.34 11.11
CA ALA A 62 9.34 -22.40 9.67
C ALA A 62 9.63 -23.78 9.05
N ALA A 63 10.48 -24.60 9.68
CA ALA A 63 10.86 -25.91 9.18
C ALA A 63 9.90 -27.03 9.63
N THR A 64 9.38 -26.95 10.86
CA THR A 64 8.56 -28.02 11.47
C THR A 64 7.08 -27.68 11.57
N GLY A 65 6.70 -26.40 11.49
CA GLY A 65 5.33 -25.93 11.71
C GLY A 65 4.92 -25.88 13.19
N GLU A 66 5.83 -26.18 14.12
CA GLU A 66 5.57 -26.14 15.56
C GLU A 66 5.32 -24.70 16.03
N VAL A 67 4.37 -24.51 16.95
CA VAL A 67 4.11 -23.21 17.58
C VAL A 67 5.21 -22.90 18.60
N LEU A 68 6.00 -21.87 18.33
CA LEU A 68 7.04 -21.37 19.23
C LEU A 68 6.50 -20.40 20.27
N SER A 69 5.53 -19.57 19.88
CA SER A 69 4.84 -18.66 20.81
C SER A 69 3.48 -18.25 20.27
N SER A 70 2.57 -17.93 21.17
CA SER A 70 1.30 -17.28 20.86
C SER A 70 1.10 -16.08 21.78
N ALA A 71 0.54 -15.01 21.24
CA ALA A 71 0.19 -13.80 21.98
C ALA A 71 -1.07 -13.19 21.37
N SER A 72 -1.91 -12.57 22.19
CA SER A 72 -3.06 -11.80 21.70
C SER A 72 -2.85 -10.33 21.99
N THR A 73 -3.29 -9.44 21.09
CA THR A 73 -3.21 -8.00 21.33
C THR A 73 -4.10 -7.56 22.49
N GLU A 74 -5.12 -8.33 22.88
CA GLU A 74 -5.98 -8.03 24.03
C GLU A 74 -5.20 -7.86 25.34
N GLY A 75 -4.10 -8.61 25.51
CA GLY A 75 -3.23 -8.53 26.69
C GLY A 75 -2.09 -7.51 26.57
N MET A 76 -1.98 -6.80 25.44
CA MET A 76 -0.94 -5.81 25.20
C MET A 76 -1.35 -4.41 25.70
N PRO A 77 -0.38 -3.52 26.00
CA PRO A 77 -0.69 -2.11 26.21
C PRO A 77 -1.54 -1.57 25.05
N ASP A 78 -2.57 -0.79 25.38
CA ASP A 78 -3.55 -0.22 24.44
C ASP A 78 -4.38 -1.23 23.61
N GLY A 79 -4.20 -2.54 23.80
CA GLY A 79 -4.93 -3.57 23.06
C GLY A 79 -4.49 -3.72 21.58
N ILE A 80 -3.37 -3.10 21.19
CA ILE A 80 -2.96 -2.93 19.80
C ILE A 80 -1.45 -3.15 19.63
N ILE A 81 -0.97 -3.35 18.41
CA ILE A 81 0.45 -3.27 18.07
C ILE A 81 0.69 -2.08 17.15
N TYR A 82 1.71 -1.29 17.48
CA TYR A 82 2.14 -0.18 16.66
C TYR A 82 3.19 -0.63 15.62
N LYS A 83 2.83 -0.54 14.34
CA LYS A 83 3.75 -0.77 13.21
C LYS A 83 4.09 0.56 12.54
N ALA A 84 5.38 0.83 12.32
CA ALA A 84 5.80 2.00 11.54
C ALA A 84 5.14 2.00 10.14
N CYS A 85 4.66 3.14 9.66
CA CYS A 85 3.93 3.22 8.38
C CYS A 85 4.77 2.93 7.14
N GLY A 86 6.11 2.95 7.25
CA GLY A 86 7.02 2.74 6.12
C GLY A 86 6.93 3.79 5.01
N ASN A 87 6.23 4.92 5.23
CA ASN A 87 6.10 5.94 4.20
C ASN A 87 7.43 6.66 3.97
N ARG A 88 7.95 6.56 2.74
CA ARG A 88 9.22 7.17 2.33
C ARG A 88 9.15 8.68 2.08
N ARG A 89 7.95 9.29 2.07
CA ARG A 89 7.78 10.73 1.81
C ARG A 89 7.94 11.51 3.12
N VAL A 90 8.93 12.41 3.15
CA VAL A 90 9.18 13.31 4.29
C VAL A 90 7.93 14.12 4.66
N THR A 91 7.14 14.53 3.67
CA THR A 91 5.89 15.28 3.88
C THR A 91 4.79 14.47 4.56
N ALA A 92 4.85 13.13 4.52
CA ALA A 92 3.84 12.26 5.14
C ALA A 92 4.31 11.68 6.48
N CYS A 93 5.59 11.33 6.59
CA CYS A 93 6.18 10.86 7.85
C CYS A 93 7.69 11.13 7.86
N PRO A 94 8.16 12.16 8.60
CA PRO A 94 9.60 12.49 8.67
C PRO A 94 10.45 11.35 9.25
N SER A 95 9.98 10.66 10.30
CA SER A 95 10.73 9.58 10.95
C SER A 95 10.97 8.39 10.00
N CYS A 96 9.89 7.82 9.43
CA CYS A 96 10.01 6.69 8.49
C CYS A 96 10.84 7.04 7.25
N ALA A 97 10.71 8.27 6.73
CA ALA A 97 11.50 8.72 5.59
C ALA A 97 12.99 8.85 5.91
N GLU A 98 13.36 9.22 7.13
CA GLU A 98 14.75 9.28 7.59
C GLU A 98 15.37 7.89 7.69
N THR A 99 14.68 6.95 8.35
CA THR A 99 15.11 5.53 8.43
C THR A 99 15.32 4.95 7.03
N TYR A 100 14.35 5.13 6.15
CA TYR A 100 14.46 4.70 4.75
C TYR A 100 15.69 5.30 4.05
N ARG A 101 15.98 6.59 4.23
CA ARG A 101 17.13 7.26 3.61
C ARG A 101 18.46 6.66 4.09
N ARG A 102 18.57 6.38 5.39
CA ARG A 102 19.76 5.77 5.99
C ARG A 102 19.98 4.35 5.46
N ASP A 103 18.92 3.56 5.39
CA ASP A 103 18.98 2.20 4.86
C ASP A 103 19.36 2.19 3.37
N ALA A 104 18.71 3.03 2.57
CA ALA A 104 19.01 3.20 1.16
C ALA A 104 20.47 3.65 0.93
N TYR A 105 20.97 4.59 1.73
CA TYR A 105 22.37 5.01 1.68
C TYR A 105 23.32 3.83 1.91
N GLN A 106 23.06 3.01 2.94
CA GLN A 106 23.93 1.87 3.23
C GLN A 106 23.89 0.81 2.15
N LEU A 107 22.71 0.55 1.56
CA LEU A 107 22.58 -0.36 0.42
C LEU A 107 23.41 0.12 -0.77
N VAL A 108 23.21 1.37 -1.20
CA VAL A 108 23.94 1.97 -2.33
C VAL A 108 25.44 1.99 -2.05
N ARG A 109 25.86 2.42 -0.85
CA ARG A 109 27.27 2.45 -0.47
C ARG A 109 27.91 1.06 -0.54
N SER A 110 27.29 0.05 0.08
CA SER A 110 27.83 -1.32 0.04
C SER A 110 27.90 -1.89 -1.37
N GLY A 111 26.98 -1.52 -2.26
CA GLY A 111 26.98 -1.92 -3.67
C GLY A 111 27.97 -1.18 -4.55
N LEU A 112 28.61 -0.10 -4.07
CA LEU A 112 29.60 0.66 -4.82
C LEU A 112 31.03 0.41 -4.36
N ILE A 113 31.26 0.29 -3.05
CA ILE A 113 32.61 0.16 -2.48
C ILE A 113 32.83 -1.13 -1.68
N GLY A 114 31.81 -2.00 -1.57
CA GLY A 114 31.81 -3.11 -0.64
C GLY A 114 31.49 -2.71 0.80
N GLY A 115 31.57 -3.67 1.72
CA GLY A 115 31.27 -3.51 3.15
C GLY A 115 30.06 -4.32 3.63
N LYS A 116 29.88 -4.42 4.95
CA LYS A 116 28.99 -5.39 5.60
C LYS A 116 29.35 -6.82 5.18
N THR A 117 28.59 -7.37 4.23
CA THR A 117 28.79 -8.73 3.68
C THR A 117 29.23 -8.69 2.20
N ILE A 118 29.42 -7.50 1.61
CA ILE A 118 29.76 -7.33 0.20
C ILE A 118 31.29 -7.18 0.02
N PRO A 119 31.93 -7.96 -0.87
CA PRO A 119 33.37 -7.88 -1.12
C PRO A 119 33.81 -6.52 -1.67
N ALA A 120 35.06 -6.12 -1.38
CA ALA A 120 35.66 -4.89 -1.90
C ALA A 120 35.88 -4.91 -3.43
N SER A 121 35.91 -6.10 -4.05
CA SER A 121 36.04 -6.25 -5.51
C SER A 121 34.92 -5.57 -6.30
N VAL A 122 33.77 -5.32 -5.67
CA VAL A 122 32.64 -4.63 -6.31
C VAL A 122 33.01 -3.22 -6.77
N ALA A 123 33.97 -2.56 -6.11
CA ALA A 123 34.48 -1.25 -6.53
C ALA A 123 35.15 -1.24 -7.91
N GLY A 124 35.56 -2.41 -8.42
CA GLY A 124 36.14 -2.56 -9.76
C GLY A 124 35.10 -2.73 -10.87
N HIS A 125 33.82 -2.92 -10.54
CA HIS A 125 32.76 -3.10 -11.54
C HIS A 125 32.17 -1.75 -12.00
N PRO A 126 31.74 -1.61 -13.26
CA PRO A 126 31.04 -0.41 -13.73
C PRO A 126 29.74 -0.17 -12.94
N ALA A 127 29.57 1.03 -12.39
CA ALA A 127 28.34 1.44 -11.75
C ALA A 127 27.37 2.05 -12.77
N VAL A 128 26.21 1.42 -12.96
CA VAL A 128 25.19 1.88 -13.93
C VAL A 128 23.90 2.25 -13.19
N PHE A 129 23.45 3.49 -13.36
CA PHE A 129 22.11 3.91 -12.96
C PHE A 129 21.13 3.73 -14.12
N ALA A 130 20.68 2.49 -14.32
CA ALA A 130 19.75 2.16 -15.39
C ALA A 130 18.33 2.61 -15.03
N THR A 131 17.73 3.45 -15.88
CA THR A 131 16.31 3.79 -15.77
C THR A 131 15.52 2.88 -16.71
N PHE A 132 14.77 1.95 -16.13
CA PHE A 132 13.81 1.16 -16.90
C PHE A 132 12.47 1.88 -16.89
N THR A 133 12.04 2.37 -18.06
CA THR A 133 10.65 2.75 -18.25
C THR A 133 9.82 1.47 -18.20
N ALA A 134 8.89 1.38 -17.23
CA ALA A 134 7.94 0.28 -17.21
C ALA A 134 7.27 0.17 -18.59
N PRO A 135 7.08 -1.05 -19.13
CA PRO A 135 6.33 -1.21 -20.37
C PRO A 135 4.97 -0.56 -20.19
N SER A 136 4.57 0.30 -21.14
CA SER A 136 3.24 0.88 -21.09
C SER A 136 2.21 -0.21 -21.30
N PHE A 137 1.10 -0.21 -20.54
CA PHE A 137 -0.04 -1.09 -20.79
C PHE A 137 -0.77 -0.80 -22.13
N GLY A 138 -0.25 0.12 -22.94
CA GLY A 138 -0.94 0.65 -24.12
C GLY A 138 -2.15 1.49 -23.73
N ALA A 139 -3.13 1.59 -24.63
CA ALA A 139 -4.42 2.20 -24.32
C ALA A 139 -5.17 1.33 -23.30
N VAL A 140 -5.55 1.90 -22.16
CA VAL A 140 -6.29 1.23 -21.09
C VAL A 140 -7.70 1.80 -20.97
N HIS A 141 -8.64 1.02 -20.46
CA HIS A 141 -9.97 1.54 -20.17
C HIS A 141 -9.90 2.64 -19.10
N THR A 142 -10.46 3.80 -19.41
CA THR A 142 -10.52 4.96 -18.53
C THR A 142 -11.94 5.47 -18.38
N ARG A 143 -12.22 6.01 -17.19
CA ARG A 143 -13.46 6.74 -16.94
C ARG A 143 -13.24 8.21 -17.23
N HIS A 144 -13.63 8.63 -18.43
CA HIS A 144 -13.51 10.02 -18.85
C HIS A 144 -14.77 10.81 -18.48
N VAL A 145 -14.64 11.98 -17.85
CA VAL A 145 -15.77 12.89 -17.56
C VAL A 145 -15.35 14.30 -17.97
N ARG A 146 -15.70 14.75 -19.18
CA ARG A 146 -15.38 16.12 -19.65
C ARG A 146 -16.31 17.15 -19.05
N ARG A 147 -17.59 16.82 -18.97
CA ARG A 147 -18.62 17.72 -18.45
C ARG A 147 -19.12 17.20 -17.12
N HIS A 148 -18.85 17.97 -16.08
CA HIS A 148 -19.38 17.68 -14.76
C HIS A 148 -20.77 18.29 -14.60
N SER A 149 -21.81 17.45 -14.59
CA SER A 149 -23.18 17.85 -14.25
C SER A 149 -23.54 17.60 -12.78
N CYS A 150 -22.68 16.91 -12.04
CA CYS A 150 -22.89 16.57 -10.64
C CYS A 150 -22.45 17.72 -9.72
N ARG A 151 -23.28 18.01 -8.71
CA ARG A 151 -23.05 19.07 -7.71
C ARG A 151 -21.87 18.75 -6.79
N ASP A 152 -21.67 17.46 -6.48
CA ASP A 152 -20.55 16.95 -5.70
C ASP A 152 -19.43 16.42 -6.62
N LYS A 153 -18.39 17.24 -6.82
CA LYS A 153 -17.21 16.89 -7.62
C LYS A 153 -16.33 15.81 -6.93
N ALA A 154 -16.44 15.62 -5.62
CA ALA A 154 -15.64 14.64 -4.88
C ALA A 154 -16.19 13.21 -5.07
N ARG A 155 -17.52 13.04 -5.11
CA ARG A 155 -18.15 11.73 -5.40
C ARG A 155 -18.16 11.36 -6.89
N ARG A 156 -17.93 12.34 -7.79
CA ARG A 156 -17.86 12.18 -9.26
C ARG A 156 -18.97 11.32 -9.86
N THR A 157 -20.21 11.45 -9.38
CA THR A 157 -21.42 10.74 -9.86
C THR A 157 -21.90 11.19 -11.24
N CYS A 158 -21.18 12.12 -11.87
CA CYS A 158 -21.42 12.60 -13.22
C CYS A 158 -21.40 11.47 -14.26
N ARG A 159 -22.25 11.55 -15.28
CA ARG A 159 -22.28 10.57 -16.39
C ARG A 159 -20.93 10.56 -17.14
N PRO A 160 -20.28 9.40 -17.30
CA PRO A 160 -19.02 9.31 -18.03
C PRO A 160 -19.21 9.41 -19.54
N ASP A 161 -18.24 10.02 -20.20
CA ASP A 161 -18.06 9.99 -21.66
C ASP A 161 -17.62 8.59 -22.12
N PRO A 162 -17.76 8.26 -23.42
CA PRO A 162 -17.19 7.04 -23.97
C PRO A 162 -15.69 6.98 -23.71
N CYS A 163 -15.23 5.82 -23.24
CA CYS A 163 -13.88 5.55 -22.76
C CYS A 163 -12.78 5.96 -23.75
N HIS A 164 -12.82 5.37 -24.94
CA HIS A 164 -11.85 5.55 -26.02
C HIS A 164 -12.59 5.56 -27.37
N ALA A 165 -13.62 6.41 -27.49
CA ALA A 165 -14.34 6.55 -28.76
C ALA A 165 -13.49 7.34 -29.76
N ARG A 166 -12.85 6.62 -30.69
CA ARG A 166 -12.14 7.18 -31.84
C ARG A 166 -12.78 6.64 -33.12
N ARG A 167 -13.03 7.52 -34.09
CA ARG A 167 -13.55 7.13 -35.41
C ARG A 167 -12.48 6.41 -36.23
N ASP A 168 -11.25 6.91 -36.17
CA ASP A 168 -10.10 6.36 -36.90
C ASP A 168 -9.24 5.50 -35.96
N ALA A 169 -9.89 4.58 -35.23
CA ALA A 169 -9.20 3.74 -34.27
C ALA A 169 -8.32 2.71 -34.99
N GLU A 170 -7.03 2.74 -34.70
CA GLU A 170 -6.07 1.78 -35.22
C GLU A 170 -6.31 0.39 -34.59
N ARG A 171 -5.98 -0.65 -35.37
CA ARG A 171 -5.86 -2.01 -34.83
C ARG A 171 -4.44 -2.22 -34.36
N CYS A 172 -4.28 -2.83 -33.21
CA CYS A 172 -2.96 -3.25 -32.76
C CYS A 172 -2.44 -4.40 -33.65
N PRO A 173 -1.14 -4.75 -33.58
CA PRO A 173 -0.57 -5.90 -34.29
C PRO A 173 -1.27 -7.23 -34.00
N HIS A 174 -2.01 -7.33 -32.89
CA HIS A 174 -2.81 -8.49 -32.49
C HIS A 174 -4.26 -8.45 -33.03
N GLY A 175 -4.59 -7.50 -33.92
CA GLY A 175 -5.90 -7.38 -34.57
C GLY A 175 -7.02 -6.72 -33.72
N GLN A 176 -6.77 -6.46 -32.44
CA GLN A 176 -7.72 -5.79 -31.54
C GLN A 176 -7.84 -4.30 -31.88
N LEU A 177 -9.07 -3.80 -31.93
CA LEU A 177 -9.33 -2.38 -32.18
C LEU A 177 -9.00 -1.57 -30.92
N LEU A 178 -8.13 -0.56 -31.03
CA LEU A 178 -7.75 0.32 -29.91
C LEU A 178 -8.79 1.42 -29.69
N ALA A 179 -10.07 1.03 -29.64
CA ALA A 179 -11.19 1.88 -29.29
C ALA A 179 -12.16 1.17 -28.36
N CYS A 180 -12.77 1.96 -27.49
CA CYS A 180 -13.86 1.51 -26.63
C CYS A 180 -14.94 2.58 -26.58
N PHE A 181 -16.15 2.23 -27.01
CA PHE A 181 -17.30 3.14 -27.00
C PHE A 181 -18.15 3.01 -25.72
N ALA A 182 -17.78 2.08 -24.83
CA ALA A 182 -18.45 1.89 -23.55
C ALA A 182 -18.23 3.09 -22.63
N ARG A 183 -19.17 3.29 -21.70
CA ARG A 183 -19.13 4.32 -20.66
C ARG A 183 -18.94 3.62 -19.32
N HIS A 184 -17.70 3.59 -18.81
CA HIS A 184 -17.35 2.87 -17.59
C HIS A 184 -17.74 3.66 -16.34
N GLU A 185 -18.42 3.01 -15.40
CA GLU A 185 -18.69 3.56 -14.07
C GLU A 185 -17.52 3.30 -13.10
N ARG A 186 -17.52 3.96 -11.93
CA ARG A 186 -16.38 3.96 -10.99
C ARG A 186 -15.96 2.57 -10.49
N GLY A 187 -16.88 1.61 -10.46
CA GLY A 187 -16.64 0.22 -10.02
C GLY A 187 -16.52 -0.79 -11.16
N ASP A 188 -16.42 -0.32 -12.41
CA ASP A 188 -16.28 -1.21 -13.55
C ASP A 188 -14.91 -1.91 -13.52
N GLN A 189 -14.91 -3.24 -13.57
CA GLN A 189 -13.70 -4.07 -13.51
C GLN A 189 -12.79 -3.89 -14.72
N ALA A 190 -13.32 -3.37 -15.84
CA ALA A 190 -12.51 -3.05 -17.00
C ALA A 190 -11.57 -1.86 -16.73
N LEU A 191 -11.87 -0.95 -15.79
CA LEU A 191 -11.06 0.24 -15.56
C LEU A 191 -9.60 -0.10 -15.22
N GLY A 192 -8.67 0.52 -15.94
CA GLY A 192 -7.24 0.26 -15.83
C GLY A 192 -6.76 -0.98 -16.59
N GLN A 193 -7.66 -1.83 -17.10
CA GLN A 193 -7.29 -2.95 -17.97
C GLN A 193 -6.92 -2.46 -19.36
N PRO A 194 -5.97 -3.12 -20.04
CA PRO A 194 -5.60 -2.77 -21.41
C PRO A 194 -6.73 -3.11 -22.40
N LEU A 195 -6.89 -2.28 -23.45
CA LEU A 195 -7.77 -2.60 -24.58
C LEU A 195 -7.30 -3.86 -25.33
N CYS A 196 -6.01 -4.18 -25.24
CA CYS A 196 -5.44 -5.42 -25.73
C CYS A 196 -4.45 -5.98 -24.70
N THR A 197 -4.80 -7.09 -24.07
CA THR A 197 -3.95 -7.78 -23.07
C THR A 197 -2.60 -8.18 -23.64
N CYS A 198 -2.54 -8.57 -24.92
CA CYS A 198 -1.29 -8.95 -25.58
C CYS A 198 -0.36 -7.75 -25.82
N CYS A 199 -0.87 -6.52 -25.92
CA CYS A 199 -0.02 -5.31 -25.99
C CYS A 199 0.53 -4.89 -24.63
N ALA A 200 -0.10 -5.31 -23.54
CA ALA A 200 0.31 -4.95 -22.18
C ALA A 200 1.42 -5.85 -21.63
N VAL A 201 1.65 -7.00 -22.25
CA VAL A 201 2.72 -7.93 -21.85
C VAL A 201 4.01 -7.65 -22.67
N PRO A 202 5.19 -7.80 -22.07
CA PRO A 202 6.45 -7.68 -22.80
C PRO A 202 6.54 -8.74 -23.92
N SER A 203 7.22 -8.39 -25.02
CA SER A 203 7.48 -9.30 -26.14
C SER A 203 8.12 -10.61 -25.64
N GLY A 204 7.44 -11.74 -25.84
CA GLY A 204 7.90 -13.08 -25.43
C GLY A 204 6.99 -13.81 -24.44
N ALA A 205 6.04 -13.12 -23.80
CA ALA A 205 5.01 -13.79 -23.01
C ALA A 205 3.90 -14.36 -23.92
N PRO A 206 3.50 -15.64 -23.75
CA PRO A 206 2.40 -16.22 -24.52
C PRO A 206 1.10 -15.51 -24.16
N CYS A 207 0.42 -14.96 -25.17
CA CYS A 207 -0.91 -14.38 -25.04
C CYS A 207 -1.84 -15.05 -26.06
N PHE A 208 -2.84 -15.78 -25.58
CA PHE A 208 -3.89 -16.37 -26.43
C PHE A 208 -4.99 -15.32 -26.65
N GLY A 209 -5.06 -14.76 -27.86
CA GLY A 209 -6.14 -13.85 -28.26
C GLY A 209 -7.36 -14.63 -28.76
N VAL A 210 -8.46 -14.60 -28.01
CA VAL A 210 -9.76 -15.02 -28.54
C VAL A 210 -10.33 -13.86 -29.35
N THR A 211 -10.36 -13.99 -30.67
CA THR A 211 -11.05 -13.07 -31.57
C THR A 211 -12.57 -13.32 -31.47
N THR A 212 -13.25 -12.77 -30.46
CA THR A 212 -14.72 -12.70 -30.49
C THR A 212 -15.15 -11.52 -31.35
N ALA A 213 -15.42 -11.80 -32.62
CA ALA A 213 -16.24 -10.94 -33.46
C ALA A 213 -17.67 -10.93 -32.89
N THR A 214 -18.04 -9.88 -32.16
CA THR A 214 -19.42 -9.68 -31.72
C THR A 214 -20.27 -9.27 -32.92
N ARG A 215 -21.09 -10.21 -33.42
CA ARG A 215 -22.20 -9.93 -34.35
C ARG A 215 -23.16 -8.94 -33.70
N GLY A 216 -23.56 -7.93 -34.47
CA GLY A 216 -24.57 -6.94 -34.07
C GLY A 216 -25.88 -7.62 -33.67
N SER A 217 -26.34 -7.33 -32.45
CA SER A 217 -27.66 -7.73 -31.98
C SER A 217 -28.71 -6.82 -32.60
N GLY A 218 -29.48 -7.38 -33.54
CA GLY A 218 -30.69 -6.79 -34.08
C GLY A 218 -31.75 -6.58 -33.01
N SER A 219 -32.42 -5.43 -33.11
CA SER A 219 -33.57 -5.03 -32.30
C SER A 219 -34.77 -5.95 -32.56
N LEU A 220 -35.29 -6.61 -31.52
CA LEU A 220 -36.65 -7.13 -31.49
C LEU A 220 -37.46 -6.32 -30.47
N ARG A 221 -38.35 -5.46 -30.98
CA ARG A 221 -39.47 -4.89 -30.24
C ARG A 221 -40.47 -6.01 -29.94
N SER A 222 -40.98 -6.06 -28.72
CA SER A 222 -42.27 -6.70 -28.44
C SER A 222 -43.16 -5.69 -27.73
N ARG A 223 -44.34 -5.48 -28.32
CA ARG A 223 -45.48 -4.78 -27.74
C ARG A 223 -46.23 -5.76 -26.85
N ARG A 224 -46.48 -5.38 -25.60
CA ARG A 224 -47.79 -5.34 -24.91
C ARG A 224 -47.56 -4.90 -23.47
#